data_AF-A0A399DTT3-F1
#
_entry.id   AF-A0A399DTT3-F1
#
_cell.length_a   1.000
_cell.length_b   1.000
_cell.length_c   1.000
_cell.angle_alpha   90.00
_cell.angle_beta   90.00
_cell.angle_gamma   90.00
#
_symmetry.space_group_name_H-M   'P 1'
#
loop_
_entity.id
_entity.type
_entity.pdbx_description
1 polymer ?
#
loop_
_entity_poly.entity_id
_entity_poly.type
_entity_poly.pdbx_seq_one_letter_code
_entity_poly.pdbx_strand_id
1 'polypeptide(L)'
;MNNDRIEALLERIALALEQMVAQASQQRTTNLAYSQSHSDIEKGSLEPPSRNSNAPSLPILEPFLKARGIQIKVRPAEDAADQVIDSLSLFLGERYDALAGLLGKIKRAMQTGAQITESLKDRPQQDISSACQFCTRLYEVAFLEQYQYFRSPTYLIKAKTTTLPKAQRFFGGQWLERFILQKVKAVYAQVSSEVSGKLAFEYLINPQIILPNGDDFELDILAAMGSAIYWIEAKSGDYQQHVAKYSKFARLLGLDTDHCFMVLADVPDDRCEALSALFSMTVCTLRSFEEKLLTVARSNTAQQSAATDGFSPVIER
;
A
#
# COMPACT_ATOMS: atom_id res chain seq x y z
N MET A 1 17.07 13.04 33.49
CA MET A 1 17.66 12.52 32.23
C MET A 1 18.94 13.29 32.02
N ASN A 2 20.09 12.61 31.95
CA ASN A 2 21.40 13.27 32.00
C ASN A 2 21.72 13.88 30.63
N ASN A 3 21.90 15.21 30.56
CA ASN A 3 22.13 15.95 29.31
C ASN A 3 23.36 15.41 28.56
N ASP A 4 24.40 15.01 29.30
CA ASP A 4 25.63 14.42 28.77
C ASP A 4 25.38 13.16 27.92
N ARG A 5 24.32 12.39 28.24
CA ARG A 5 23.99 11.18 27.49
C ARG A 5 23.29 11.49 26.17
N ILE A 6 22.58 12.61 26.11
CA ILE A 6 21.92 13.10 24.89
C ILE A 6 22.98 13.71 23.97
N GLU A 7 23.90 14.51 24.50
CA GLU A 7 25.02 15.07 23.73
C GLU A 7 25.91 13.97 23.14
N ALA A 8 26.28 12.96 23.92
CA ALA A 8 27.07 11.82 23.43
C ALA A 8 26.35 11.00 22.35
N LEU A 9 25.01 10.95 22.37
CA LEU A 9 24.21 10.30 21.33
C LEU A 9 24.16 11.14 20.06
N LEU A 10 24.02 12.47 20.18
CA LEU A 10 24.01 13.39 19.06
C LEU A 10 25.37 13.46 18.35
N GLU A 11 26.47 13.47 19.10
CA GLU A 11 27.83 13.39 18.53
C GLU A 11 28.07 12.09 17.76
N ARG A 12 27.60 10.96 18.31
CA ARG A 12 27.70 9.66 17.61
C ARG A 12 26.90 9.62 16.32
N ILE A 13 25.71 10.24 16.30
CA ILE A 13 24.88 10.33 15.09
C ILE A 13 25.53 11.24 14.05
N ALA A 14 26.07 12.40 14.47
CA ALA A 14 26.77 13.32 13.57
C ALA A 14 27.98 12.65 12.90
N LEU A 15 28.82 11.95 13.67
CA LEU A 15 29.99 11.22 13.15
C LEU A 15 29.60 10.09 12.18
N ALA A 16 28.50 9.37 12.46
CA ALA A 16 28.01 8.33 11.57
C ALA A 16 27.51 8.90 10.22
N LEU A 17 26.82 10.04 10.26
CA LEU A 17 26.34 10.73 9.05
C LEU A 17 27.50 11.25 8.19
N GLU A 18 28.54 11.83 8.80
CA GLU A 18 29.73 12.28 8.09
C GLU A 18 30.48 11.12 7.41
N GLN A 19 30.58 9.96 8.07
CA GLN A 19 31.17 8.75 7.47
C GLN A 19 30.36 8.22 6.29
N MET A 20 29.03 8.24 6.37
CA MET A 20 28.16 7.83 5.26
C MET A 20 28.29 8.77 4.05
N VAL A 21 28.41 10.09 4.29
CA VAL A 21 28.64 11.07 3.22
C VAL A 21 30.01 10.88 2.58
N ALA A 22 31.06 10.61 3.38
CA ALA A 22 32.40 10.32 2.86
C ALA A 22 32.43 9.05 1.98
N GLN A 23 31.74 7.98 2.40
CA GLN A 23 31.64 6.73 1.63
C GLN A 23 30.85 6.90 0.32
N ALA A 24 29.76 7.66 0.34
CA ALA A 24 28.98 7.97 -0.86
C ALA A 24 29.77 8.85 -1.86
N SER A 25 30.64 9.71 -1.35
CA SER A 25 31.51 10.57 -2.17
C SER A 25 32.63 9.76 -2.83
N GLN A 26 33.22 8.80 -2.11
CA GLN A 26 34.24 7.88 -2.64
C GLN A 26 33.66 6.91 -3.69
N GLN A 27 32.43 6.41 -3.50
CA GLN A 27 31.76 5.57 -4.50
C GLN A 27 31.45 6.33 -5.80
N ARG A 28 31.18 7.64 -5.73
CA ARG A 28 31.01 8.47 -6.93
C ARG A 28 32.33 8.72 -7.66
N THR A 29 33.44 8.96 -6.96
CA THR A 29 34.74 9.18 -7.60
C THR A 29 35.34 7.89 -8.20
N THR A 30 35.10 6.71 -7.60
CA THR A 30 35.51 5.43 -8.19
C THR A 30 34.72 5.10 -9.46
N ASN A 31 33.43 5.43 -9.54
CA ASN A 31 32.62 5.22 -10.75
C ASN A 31 32.95 6.19 -11.89
N LEU A 32 33.40 7.41 -11.56
CA LEU A 32 33.87 8.40 -12.54
C LEU A 32 35.29 8.08 -13.07
N ALA A 33 36.20 7.57 -12.23
CA ALA A 33 37.55 7.19 -12.64
C ALA A 33 37.59 5.91 -13.51
N TYR A 34 36.67 4.96 -13.27
CA TYR A 34 36.55 3.75 -14.11
C TYR A 34 35.98 4.05 -15.51
N SER A 35 35.24 5.15 -15.66
CA SER A 35 34.59 5.53 -16.93
C SER A 35 35.48 6.37 -17.87
N GLN A 36 36.69 6.76 -17.45
CA GLN A 36 37.61 7.60 -18.24
C GLN A 36 38.87 6.88 -18.75
N SER A 37 39.02 5.58 -18.50
CA SER A 37 40.18 4.81 -18.95
C SER A 37 39.78 3.56 -19.72
N HIS A 38 39.08 3.69 -20.84
CA HIS A 38 39.15 2.75 -21.97
C HIS A 38 38.29 3.27 -23.13
N SER A 39 38.86 4.17 -23.92
CA SER A 39 38.41 4.44 -25.29
C SER A 39 39.64 4.42 -26.19
N ASP A 40 39.94 3.26 -26.75
CA ASP A 40 40.49 3.13 -28.11
C ASP A 40 40.58 1.63 -28.48
N ILE A 41 40.29 1.36 -29.77
CA ILE A 41 40.43 0.14 -30.56
C ILE A 41 39.09 -0.50 -31.02
N GLU A 42 38.78 -0.25 -32.29
CA GLU A 42 37.81 -0.97 -33.13
C GLU A 42 38.21 -2.45 -33.36
N LYS A 43 37.23 -3.36 -33.31
CA LYS A 43 36.81 -4.23 -34.43
C LYS A 43 35.73 -5.23 -33.97
N GLY A 44 34.84 -5.55 -34.90
CA GLY A 44 33.53 -6.12 -34.62
C GLY A 44 33.50 -7.56 -34.10
N SER A 45 32.39 -7.87 -33.43
CA SER A 45 31.73 -9.17 -33.42
C SER A 45 30.32 -9.01 -32.83
N LEU A 46 29.42 -9.85 -33.32
CA LEU A 46 27.98 -9.83 -33.12
C LEU A 46 27.60 -10.00 -31.63
N GLU A 47 26.83 -9.07 -31.09
CA GLU A 47 26.03 -9.28 -29.87
C GLU A 47 24.58 -8.81 -30.07
N PRO A 48 23.60 -9.51 -29.48
CA PRO A 48 22.18 -9.41 -29.80
C PRO A 48 21.55 -8.12 -29.26
N PRO A 49 20.43 -7.64 -29.84
CA PRO A 49 19.82 -6.40 -29.39
C PRO A 49 19.19 -6.57 -28.01
N SER A 50 19.80 -5.92 -27.02
CA SER A 50 19.22 -5.63 -25.71
C SER A 50 17.99 -4.73 -25.89
N ARG A 51 16.81 -5.36 -25.97
CA ARG A 51 15.51 -4.68 -25.91
C ARG A 51 15.21 -4.25 -24.48
N ASN A 52 15.77 -3.12 -24.04
CA ASN A 52 15.15 -2.33 -22.97
C ASN A 52 14.12 -1.38 -23.58
N SER A 53 12.94 -1.91 -23.91
CA SER A 53 11.79 -1.09 -24.27
C SER A 53 10.95 -0.77 -23.03
N ASN A 54 11.45 0.13 -22.18
CA ASN A 54 10.58 0.87 -21.25
C ASN A 54 9.96 2.07 -21.99
N ALA A 55 9.11 1.78 -22.97
CA ALA A 55 8.16 2.78 -23.43
C ALA A 55 7.17 3.04 -22.28
N PRO A 56 6.83 4.30 -21.96
CA PRO A 56 5.76 4.59 -21.01
C PRO A 56 4.47 3.92 -21.51
N SER A 57 3.84 3.09 -20.67
CA SER A 57 2.51 2.58 -20.98
C SER A 57 1.54 3.74 -21.08
N LEU A 58 0.60 3.68 -22.03
CA LEU A 58 -0.45 4.68 -22.16
C LEU A 58 -1.29 4.75 -20.87
N PRO A 59 -1.74 5.94 -20.44
CA PRO A 59 -2.60 6.08 -19.27
C PRO A 59 -3.97 5.44 -19.54
N ILE A 60 -4.46 4.65 -18.58
CA ILE A 60 -5.72 3.90 -18.62
C ILE A 60 -6.77 4.57 -17.73
N LEU A 61 -6.39 4.91 -16.49
CA LEU A 61 -7.34 5.36 -15.47
C LEU A 61 -7.86 6.77 -15.72
N GLU A 62 -7.02 7.68 -16.19
CA GLU A 62 -7.43 9.05 -16.47
C GLU A 62 -8.45 9.14 -17.62
N PRO A 63 -8.24 8.50 -18.79
CA PRO A 63 -9.28 8.41 -19.82
C PRO A 63 -10.57 7.76 -19.32
N PHE A 64 -10.47 6.69 -18.51
CA PHE A 64 -11.63 6.02 -17.94
C PHE A 64 -12.50 6.94 -17.09
N LEU A 65 -11.88 7.74 -16.20
CA LEU A 65 -12.56 8.72 -15.37
C LEU A 65 -13.14 9.86 -16.21
N LYS A 66 -12.36 10.39 -17.16
CA LYS A 66 -12.80 11.48 -18.03
C LYS A 66 -14.02 11.11 -18.87
N ALA A 67 -14.09 9.87 -19.37
CA ALA A 67 -15.24 9.36 -20.12
C ALA A 67 -16.54 9.36 -19.31
N ARG A 68 -16.45 9.43 -17.97
CA ARG A 68 -17.58 9.50 -17.02
C ARG A 68 -17.81 10.91 -16.47
N GLY A 69 -17.14 11.92 -17.04
CA GLY A 69 -17.21 13.29 -16.55
C GLY A 69 -16.52 13.51 -15.20
N ILE A 70 -15.66 12.58 -14.77
CA ILE A 70 -14.90 12.70 -13.52
C ILE A 70 -13.53 13.32 -13.83
N GLN A 71 -13.15 14.32 -13.04
CA GLN A 71 -11.87 15.00 -13.18
C GLN A 71 -10.98 14.71 -11.97
N ILE A 72 -9.69 14.48 -12.18
CA ILE A 72 -8.72 14.37 -11.08
C ILE A 72 -8.27 15.78 -10.70
N LYS A 73 -8.60 16.20 -9.48
CA LYS A 73 -8.22 17.50 -8.89
C LYS A 73 -6.82 17.45 -8.31
N VAL A 74 -6.49 16.39 -7.57
CA VAL A 74 -5.18 16.21 -6.92
C VAL A 74 -4.78 14.73 -7.00
N ARG A 75 -3.52 14.49 -7.35
CA ARG A 75 -2.84 13.21 -7.15
C ARG A 75 -1.82 13.37 -6.03
N PRO A 76 -1.91 12.60 -4.94
CA PRO A 76 -0.87 12.58 -3.93
C PRO A 76 0.48 12.23 -4.56
N ALA A 77 1.52 12.98 -4.23
CA ALA A 77 2.88 12.69 -4.66
C ALA A 77 3.46 11.53 -3.85
N GLU A 78 4.34 10.75 -4.48
CA GLU A 78 5.13 9.75 -3.77
C GLU A 78 6.12 10.42 -2.82
N ASP A 79 6.24 9.89 -1.60
CA ASP A 79 7.17 10.35 -0.57
C ASP A 79 8.24 9.26 -0.34
N ALA A 80 9.50 9.66 -0.11
CA ALA A 80 10.58 8.71 0.17
C ALA A 80 10.28 7.79 1.37
N ALA A 81 9.48 8.26 2.33
CA ALA A 81 9.08 7.46 3.48
C ALA A 81 7.94 6.47 3.18
N ASP A 82 7.33 6.51 1.98
CA ASP A 82 6.21 5.62 1.64
C ASP A 82 6.59 4.15 1.70
N GLN A 83 7.83 3.78 1.37
CA GLN A 83 8.31 2.40 1.51
C GLN A 83 8.26 1.91 2.97
N VAL A 84 8.57 2.80 3.91
CA VAL A 84 8.50 2.49 5.35
C VAL A 84 7.05 2.37 5.81
N ILE A 85 6.18 3.27 5.34
CA ILE A 85 4.74 3.24 5.62
C ILE A 85 4.08 1.98 5.05
N ASP A 86 4.40 1.62 3.80
CA ASP A 86 3.93 0.41 3.13
C ASP A 86 4.35 -0.83 3.93
N SER A 87 5.61 -0.89 4.39
CA SER A 87 6.11 -2.01 5.17
C SER A 87 5.50 -2.11 6.58
N LEU A 88 5.17 -0.98 7.21
CA LEU A 88 4.42 -0.96 8.48
C LEU A 88 2.96 -1.40 8.27
N SER A 89 2.35 -0.94 7.18
CA SER A 89 0.98 -1.27 6.79
C SER A 89 0.83 -2.77 6.50
N LEU A 90 1.78 -3.34 5.75
CA LEU A 90 1.83 -4.78 5.47
C LEU A 90 1.91 -5.60 6.76
N PHE A 91 2.85 -5.23 7.63
CA PHE A 91 3.04 -5.91 8.91
C PHE A 91 1.80 -5.84 9.82
N LEU A 92 1.15 -4.68 9.86
CA LEU A 92 -0.07 -4.49 10.63
C LEU A 92 -1.23 -5.33 10.06
N GLY A 93 -1.47 -5.26 8.75
CA GLY A 93 -2.60 -5.95 8.12
C GLY A 93 -2.48 -7.47 8.16
N GLU A 94 -1.27 -8.03 7.97
CA GLU A 94 -1.04 -9.49 8.06
C GLU A 94 -1.18 -10.05 9.47
N ARG A 95 -1.17 -9.18 10.49
CA ARG A 95 -1.22 -9.56 11.92
C ARG A 95 -2.31 -8.80 12.65
N TYR A 96 -3.36 -8.41 11.92
CA TYR A 96 -4.38 -7.51 12.42
C TYR A 96 -5.07 -8.05 13.68
N ASP A 97 -5.43 -9.34 13.69
CA ASP A 97 -6.08 -10.00 14.84
C ASP A 97 -5.26 -9.85 16.14
N ALA A 98 -3.92 -9.95 16.05
CA ALA A 98 -3.03 -9.80 17.21
C ALA A 98 -2.80 -8.33 17.62
N LEU A 99 -2.91 -7.39 16.68
CA LEU A 99 -2.52 -5.99 16.82
C LEU A 99 -3.69 -5.01 16.99
N ALA A 100 -4.92 -5.40 16.64
CA ALA A 100 -6.09 -4.52 16.63
C ALA A 100 -6.33 -3.82 17.97
N GLY A 101 -6.18 -4.55 19.09
CA GLY A 101 -6.32 -3.98 20.44
C GLY A 101 -5.30 -2.89 20.74
N LEU A 102 -4.03 -3.12 20.36
CA LEU A 102 -2.94 -2.15 20.52
C LEU A 102 -3.15 -0.94 19.61
N LEU A 103 -3.51 -1.17 18.35
CA LEU A 103 -3.85 -0.12 17.37
C LEU A 103 -4.97 0.77 17.91
N GLY A 104 -6.04 0.19 18.47
CA GLY A 104 -7.14 0.93 19.05
C GLY A 104 -6.71 1.82 20.22
N LYS A 105 -5.77 1.39 21.06
CA LYS A 105 -5.20 2.24 22.12
C LYS A 105 -4.36 3.38 21.57
N ILE A 106 -3.51 3.12 20.57
CA ILE A 106 -2.71 4.15 19.90
C ILE A 106 -3.64 5.20 19.26
N LYS A 107 -4.65 4.76 18.50
CA LYS A 107 -5.62 5.62 17.81
C LYS A 107 -6.36 6.56 18.77
N ARG A 108 -6.69 6.11 19.98
CA ARG A 108 -7.32 6.97 21.02
C ARG A 108 -6.35 7.98 21.64
N ALA A 109 -5.06 7.63 21.77
CA ALA A 109 -4.06 8.46 22.44
C ALA A 109 -3.35 9.47 21.52
N MET A 110 -3.29 9.20 20.21
CA MET A 110 -2.50 9.98 19.24
C MET A 110 -2.94 11.44 19.06
N GLN A 111 -4.18 11.78 19.42
CA GLN A 111 -4.67 13.16 19.31
C GLN A 111 -3.99 14.08 20.33
N THR A 112 -3.63 13.55 21.49
CA THR A 112 -3.03 14.33 22.60
C THR A 112 -1.59 13.94 22.89
N GLY A 113 -1.02 12.98 22.16
CA GLY A 113 0.31 12.43 22.46
C GLY A 113 0.36 11.67 23.80
N ALA A 114 -0.76 11.08 24.21
CA ALA A 114 -0.88 10.45 25.52
C ALA A 114 -0.05 9.16 25.64
N GLN A 115 0.21 8.76 26.88
CA GLN A 115 0.80 7.45 27.17
C GLN A 115 -0.26 6.36 27.02
N ILE A 116 0.19 5.20 26.54
CA ILE A 116 -0.60 3.98 26.45
C ILE A 116 0.05 2.87 27.25
N THR A 117 -0.79 1.93 27.70
CA THR A 117 -0.37 0.69 28.32
C THR A 117 -1.13 -0.49 27.72
N GLU A 118 -0.40 -1.51 27.29
CA GLU A 118 -0.95 -2.73 26.70
C GLU A 118 -0.42 -3.96 27.45
N SER A 119 -1.34 -4.76 27.99
CA SER A 119 -0.97 -6.02 28.61
C SER A 119 -0.95 -7.11 27.55
N LEU A 120 0.18 -7.82 27.50
CA LEU A 120 0.40 -8.97 26.65
C LEU A 120 0.39 -10.27 27.47
N LYS A 121 -0.03 -10.20 28.73
CA LYS A 121 -0.16 -11.37 29.60
C LYS A 121 -1.15 -12.34 28.97
N ASP A 122 -0.82 -13.63 29.06
CA ASP A 122 -1.64 -14.75 28.57
C ASP A 122 -1.87 -14.77 27.04
N ARG A 123 -1.20 -13.88 26.27
CA ARG A 123 -1.20 -13.92 24.81
C ARG A 123 -0.22 -14.99 24.29
N PRO A 124 -0.49 -15.59 23.11
CA PRO A 124 0.48 -16.44 22.43
C PRO A 124 1.82 -15.75 22.21
N GLN A 125 2.91 -16.50 22.27
CA GLN A 125 4.27 -15.96 22.09
C GLN A 125 4.44 -15.24 20.74
N GLN A 126 3.75 -15.71 19.69
CA GLN A 126 3.74 -15.08 18.37
C GLN A 126 3.10 -13.67 18.41
N ASP A 127 2.01 -13.50 19.17
CA ASP A 127 1.31 -12.22 19.29
C ASP A 127 2.12 -11.24 20.13
N ILE A 128 2.77 -11.72 21.20
CA ILE A 128 3.71 -10.93 22.00
C ILE A 128 4.83 -10.41 21.11
N SER A 129 5.44 -11.30 20.33
CA SER A 129 6.52 -10.95 19.39
C SER A 129 6.05 -9.93 18.36
N SER A 130 4.85 -10.11 17.80
CA SER A 130 4.27 -9.20 16.81
C SER A 130 4.00 -7.81 17.37
N ALA A 131 3.42 -7.71 18.58
CA ALA A 131 3.20 -6.44 19.26
C ALA A 131 4.53 -5.72 19.56
N CYS A 132 5.53 -6.44 20.06
CA CYS A 132 6.83 -5.87 20.34
C CYS A 132 7.55 -5.38 19.08
N GLN A 133 7.57 -6.18 18.00
CA GLN A 133 8.15 -5.79 16.72
C GLN A 133 7.45 -4.56 16.15
N PHE A 134 6.12 -4.52 16.20
CA PHE A 134 5.36 -3.38 15.72
C PHE A 134 5.73 -2.10 16.48
N CYS A 135 5.68 -2.12 17.82
CA CYS A 135 6.05 -0.96 18.63
C CYS A 135 7.51 -0.52 18.43
N THR A 136 8.45 -1.46 18.28
CA THR A 136 9.85 -1.12 17.96
C THR A 136 9.92 -0.34 16.65
N ARG A 137 9.29 -0.84 15.58
CA ARG A 137 9.30 -0.18 14.27
C ARG A 137 8.60 1.17 14.29
N LEU A 138 7.49 1.28 15.03
CA LEU A 138 6.80 2.56 15.23
C LEU A 138 7.69 3.57 15.97
N TYR A 139 8.47 3.13 16.95
CA TYR A 139 9.42 3.99 17.66
C TYR A 139 10.57 4.44 16.76
N GLU A 140 11.11 3.55 15.93
CA GLU A 140 12.19 3.86 14.97
C GLU A 140 11.79 4.95 13.95
N VAL A 141 10.51 5.04 13.60
CA VAL A 141 9.97 6.04 12.67
C VAL A 141 9.32 7.24 13.37
N ALA A 142 9.55 7.39 14.68
CA ALA A 142 8.98 8.44 15.53
C ALA A 142 7.43 8.48 15.58
N PHE A 143 6.75 7.38 15.24
CA PHE A 143 5.29 7.23 15.46
C PHE A 143 4.95 6.93 16.93
N LEU A 144 5.95 6.50 17.70
CA LEU A 144 5.95 6.53 19.15
C LEU A 144 7.13 7.38 19.62
N GLU A 145 6.90 8.28 20.57
CA GLU A 145 7.95 9.09 21.20
C GLU A 145 8.74 8.29 22.25
N GLN A 146 8.08 7.30 22.84
CA GLN A 146 8.67 6.41 23.84
C GLN A 146 8.10 5.02 23.65
N TYR A 147 8.92 4.00 23.86
CA TYR A 147 8.49 2.61 23.88
C TYR A 147 9.35 1.80 24.85
N GLN A 148 8.69 1.03 25.71
CA GLN A 148 9.32 0.08 26.60
C GLN A 148 8.43 -1.16 26.76
N TYR A 149 9.06 -2.33 26.65
CA TYR A 149 8.42 -3.61 26.97
C TYR A 149 9.00 -4.18 28.26
N PHE A 150 8.11 -4.43 29.23
CA PHE A 150 8.41 -5.13 30.48
C PHE A 150 8.11 -6.61 30.28
N ARG A 151 9.16 -7.45 30.34
CA ARG A 151 9.08 -8.91 30.20
C ARG A 151 8.40 -9.55 31.42
N SER A 152 8.50 -10.87 31.52
CA SER A 152 8.08 -11.64 32.69
C SER A 152 8.54 -10.99 34.00
N PRO A 153 7.67 -10.94 35.03
CA PRO A 153 6.31 -11.50 35.09
C PRO A 153 5.21 -10.57 34.55
N THR A 154 5.54 -9.35 34.11
CA THR A 154 4.55 -8.28 33.87
C THR A 154 3.95 -8.30 32.47
N TYR A 155 4.73 -8.68 31.44
CA TYR A 155 4.31 -8.74 30.03
C TYR A 155 3.54 -7.48 29.59
N LEU A 156 4.16 -6.31 29.71
CA LEU A 156 3.49 -5.01 29.57
C LEU A 156 4.24 -4.11 28.59
N ILE A 157 3.54 -3.57 27.60
CA ILE A 157 4.02 -2.45 26.80
C ILE A 157 3.62 -1.15 27.48
N LYS A 158 4.57 -0.24 27.65
CA LYS A 158 4.33 1.19 27.89
C LYS A 158 4.89 1.97 26.71
N ALA A 159 4.10 2.88 26.16
CA ALA A 159 4.54 3.73 25.08
C ALA A 159 3.92 5.13 25.19
N LYS A 160 4.53 6.11 24.54
CA LYS A 160 3.98 7.45 24.39
C LYS A 160 3.75 7.72 22.91
N THR A 161 2.52 8.05 22.52
CA THR A 161 2.20 8.36 21.12
C THR A 161 2.72 9.75 20.74
N THR A 162 2.99 9.96 19.46
CA THR A 162 3.26 11.29 18.92
C THR A 162 1.98 12.00 18.45
N THR A 163 2.04 13.32 18.25
CA THR A 163 1.02 14.13 17.58
C THR A 163 1.37 14.47 16.13
N LEU A 164 2.43 13.87 15.57
CA LEU A 164 2.82 14.08 14.17
C LEU A 164 1.64 13.78 13.22
N PRO A 165 1.27 14.71 12.31
CA PRO A 165 0.16 14.50 11.38
C PRO A 165 0.28 13.22 10.55
N LYS A 166 1.50 12.82 10.18
CA LYS A 166 1.76 11.59 9.42
C LYS A 166 1.40 10.33 10.21
N ALA A 167 1.73 10.30 11.51
CA ALA A 167 1.34 9.20 12.40
C ALA A 167 -0.18 9.18 12.61
N GLN A 168 -0.80 10.35 12.79
CA GLN A 168 -2.25 10.44 12.96
C GLN A 168 -3.02 9.96 11.73
N ARG A 169 -2.56 10.30 10.51
CA ARG A 169 -3.14 9.79 9.26
C ARG A 169 -2.94 8.28 9.14
N PHE A 170 -1.73 7.79 9.41
CA PHE A 170 -1.42 6.36 9.41
C PHE A 170 -2.40 5.57 10.28
N PHE A 171 -2.48 5.87 11.57
CA PHE A 171 -3.38 5.17 12.51
C PHE A 171 -4.86 5.52 12.31
N GLY A 172 -5.16 6.66 11.68
CA GLY A 172 -6.51 7.12 11.34
C GLY A 172 -7.21 6.25 10.31
N GLY A 173 -6.44 5.63 9.40
CA GLY A 173 -6.98 4.70 8.41
C GLY A 173 -6.05 4.40 7.24
N GLN A 174 -5.08 5.29 6.96
CA GLN A 174 -4.19 5.17 5.80
C GLN A 174 -3.38 3.87 5.79
N TRP A 175 -3.10 3.28 6.96
CA TRP A 175 -2.45 1.97 7.03
C TRP A 175 -3.23 0.89 6.25
N LEU A 176 -4.57 0.95 6.23
CA LEU A 176 -5.40 -0.06 5.59
C LEU A 176 -5.37 0.11 4.07
N GLU A 177 -5.49 1.35 3.59
CA GLU A 177 -5.36 1.69 2.16
C GLU A 177 -3.99 1.25 1.62
N ARG A 178 -2.92 1.55 2.35
CA ARG A 178 -1.55 1.16 2.00
C ARG A 178 -1.37 -0.36 2.03
N PHE A 179 -1.93 -1.05 3.02
CA PHE A 179 -1.95 -2.52 3.07
C PHE A 179 -2.64 -3.13 1.83
N ILE A 180 -3.84 -2.65 1.52
CA ILE A 180 -4.65 -3.12 0.38
C ILE A 180 -3.89 -2.88 -0.92
N LEU A 181 -3.25 -1.72 -1.10
CA LEU A 181 -2.45 -1.45 -2.30
C LEU A 181 -1.29 -2.44 -2.46
N GLN A 182 -0.62 -2.84 -1.37
CA GLN A 182 0.40 -3.89 -1.46
C GLN A 182 -0.19 -5.24 -1.90
N LYS A 183 -1.39 -5.57 -1.42
CA LYS A 183 -2.11 -6.78 -1.87
C LYS A 183 -2.54 -6.71 -3.34
N VAL A 184 -3.00 -5.55 -3.82
CA VAL A 184 -3.28 -5.31 -5.25
C VAL A 184 -2.02 -5.51 -6.10
N LYS A 185 -0.88 -4.98 -5.67
CA LYS A 185 0.42 -5.16 -6.35
C LYS A 185 0.85 -6.63 -6.38
N ALA A 186 0.65 -7.37 -5.29
CA ALA A 186 0.94 -8.80 -5.22
C ALA A 186 0.06 -9.61 -6.19
N VAL A 187 -1.25 -9.35 -6.21
CA VAL A 187 -2.18 -9.99 -7.17
C VAL A 187 -1.78 -9.69 -8.60
N TYR A 188 -1.48 -8.43 -8.94
CA TYR A 188 -1.00 -8.08 -10.27
C TYR A 188 0.27 -8.84 -10.64
N ALA A 189 1.27 -8.90 -9.74
CA ALA A 189 2.51 -9.61 -10.00
C ALA A 189 2.27 -11.11 -10.29
N GLN A 190 1.36 -11.73 -9.53
CA GLN A 190 0.97 -13.11 -9.73
C GLN A 190 0.29 -13.32 -11.08
N VAL A 191 -0.77 -12.57 -11.40
CA VAL A 191 -1.50 -12.70 -12.67
C VAL A 191 -0.62 -12.38 -13.87
N SER A 192 0.23 -11.37 -13.76
CA SER A 192 1.18 -10.98 -14.81
C SER A 192 2.20 -12.08 -15.11
N SER A 193 2.58 -12.90 -14.12
CA SER A 193 3.45 -14.05 -14.32
C SER A 193 2.76 -15.25 -15.00
N GLU A 194 1.43 -15.29 -14.98
CA GLU A 194 0.62 -16.38 -15.54
C GLU A 194 0.28 -16.17 -17.03
N VAL A 195 0.52 -14.97 -17.58
CA VAL A 195 0.25 -14.64 -18.98
C VAL A 195 1.51 -14.58 -19.83
N SER A 196 1.38 -14.95 -21.11
CA SER A 196 2.50 -14.95 -22.07
C SER A 196 2.87 -13.55 -22.61
N GLY A 197 2.18 -12.49 -22.18
CA GLY A 197 2.38 -11.12 -22.66
C GLY A 197 2.50 -10.10 -21.53
N LYS A 198 2.84 -8.84 -21.85
CA LYS A 198 2.90 -7.77 -20.85
C LYS A 198 1.49 -7.34 -20.46
N LEU A 199 1.08 -7.67 -19.24
CA LEU A 199 -0.13 -7.12 -18.64
C LEU A 199 0.14 -5.67 -18.19
N ALA A 200 -0.68 -4.71 -18.60
CA ALA A 200 -0.53 -3.33 -18.16
C ALA A 200 -0.99 -3.18 -16.70
N PHE A 201 -0.33 -2.31 -15.93
CA PHE A 201 -0.72 -1.96 -14.56
C PHE A 201 -0.62 -0.47 -14.33
N GLU A 202 -1.68 0.10 -13.77
CA GLU A 202 -1.75 1.48 -13.33
C GLU A 202 -2.58 1.52 -12.04
N TYR A 203 -2.25 2.42 -11.12
CA TYR A 203 -3.10 2.68 -9.96
C TYR A 203 -3.09 4.15 -9.56
N LEU A 204 -4.15 4.55 -8.88
CA LEU A 204 -4.26 5.79 -8.12
C LEU A 204 -4.57 5.41 -6.67
N ILE A 205 -3.90 6.04 -5.72
CA ILE A 205 -4.18 5.93 -4.28
C ILE A 205 -4.49 7.32 -3.73
N ASN A 206 -5.60 7.44 -3.01
CA ASN A 206 -6.14 8.70 -2.47
C ASN A 206 -6.25 9.87 -3.49
N PRO A 207 -6.63 9.68 -4.76
CA PRO A 207 -6.86 10.83 -5.64
C PRO A 207 -8.09 11.61 -5.16
N GLN A 208 -7.97 12.93 -5.17
CA GLN A 208 -9.10 13.83 -5.02
C GLN A 208 -9.69 14.06 -6.41
N ILE A 209 -10.99 13.79 -6.56
CA ILE A 209 -11.71 13.87 -7.81
C ILE A 209 -12.91 14.83 -7.69
N ILE A 210 -13.30 15.42 -8.83
CA ILE A 210 -14.52 16.19 -8.98
C ILE A 210 -15.49 15.35 -9.80
N LEU A 211 -16.69 15.15 -9.25
CA LEU A 211 -17.77 14.41 -9.87
C LEU A 211 -18.50 15.25 -10.93
N PRO A 212 -19.30 14.65 -11.82
CA PRO A 212 -20.02 15.40 -12.86
C PRO A 212 -20.99 16.45 -12.32
N ASN A 213 -21.47 16.29 -11.08
CA ASN A 213 -22.33 17.25 -10.40
C ASN A 213 -21.55 18.38 -9.69
N GLY A 214 -20.22 18.37 -9.76
CA GLY A 214 -19.33 19.36 -9.13
C GLY A 214 -18.88 19.01 -7.71
N ASP A 215 -19.37 17.93 -7.11
CA ASP A 215 -18.98 17.53 -5.76
C ASP A 215 -17.53 17.01 -5.72
N ASP A 216 -16.82 17.32 -4.64
CA ASP A 216 -15.52 16.71 -4.33
C ASP A 216 -15.73 15.28 -3.76
N PHE A 217 -14.88 14.34 -4.18
CA PHE A 217 -14.83 12.97 -3.66
C PHE A 217 -13.38 12.49 -3.59
N GLU A 218 -13.03 11.70 -2.57
CA GLU A 218 -11.72 11.04 -2.47
C GLU A 218 -11.92 9.54 -2.73
N LEU A 219 -11.13 8.96 -3.64
CA LEU A 219 -11.07 7.51 -3.82
C LEU A 219 -9.99 6.93 -2.95
N ASP A 220 -10.22 5.78 -2.32
CA ASP A 220 -9.13 5.08 -1.63
C ASP A 220 -8.14 4.50 -2.65
N ILE A 221 -8.58 3.55 -3.49
CA ILE A 221 -7.73 2.95 -4.54
C ILE A 221 -8.54 2.73 -5.83
N LEU A 222 -7.95 3.12 -6.96
CA LEU A 222 -8.41 2.72 -8.29
C LEU A 222 -7.24 2.05 -9.00
N ALA A 223 -7.42 0.83 -9.50
CA ALA A 223 -6.36 0.06 -10.17
C ALA A 223 -6.83 -0.47 -11.52
N ALA A 224 -5.94 -0.48 -12.51
CA ALA A 224 -6.13 -1.14 -13.78
C ALA A 224 -5.16 -2.32 -13.90
N MET A 225 -5.67 -3.49 -14.31
CA MET A 225 -4.87 -4.65 -14.71
C MET A 225 -5.33 -5.10 -16.09
N GLY A 226 -4.52 -4.83 -17.12
CA GLY A 226 -4.97 -4.93 -18.51
C GLY A 226 -6.07 -3.92 -18.79
N SER A 227 -7.20 -4.36 -19.36
CA SER A 227 -8.38 -3.50 -19.58
C SER A 227 -9.37 -3.46 -18.40
N ALA A 228 -9.19 -4.33 -17.40
CA ALA A 228 -10.07 -4.40 -16.24
C ALA A 228 -9.71 -3.33 -15.21
N ILE A 229 -10.72 -2.69 -14.63
CA ILE A 229 -10.57 -1.61 -13.66
C ILE A 229 -11.27 -2.01 -12.37
N TYR A 230 -10.57 -1.81 -11.25
CA TYR A 230 -11.02 -2.17 -9.91
C TYR A 230 -11.05 -0.92 -9.05
N TRP A 231 -12.21 -0.63 -8.47
CA TRP A 231 -12.32 0.36 -7.40
C TRP A 231 -12.38 -0.35 -6.06
N ILE A 232 -11.55 0.08 -5.12
CA ILE A 232 -11.44 -0.52 -3.79
C ILE A 232 -11.55 0.58 -2.74
N GLU A 233 -12.51 0.44 -1.84
CA GLU A 233 -12.74 1.30 -0.67
C GLU A 233 -12.28 0.57 0.60
N ALA A 234 -11.52 1.25 1.45
CA ALA A 234 -10.93 0.75 2.68
C ALA A 234 -11.63 1.35 3.91
N LYS A 235 -12.03 0.53 4.88
CA LYS A 235 -12.60 1.00 6.15
C LYS A 235 -12.05 0.28 7.36
N SER A 236 -11.43 1.06 8.25
CA SER A 236 -10.89 0.64 9.56
C SER A 236 -11.70 1.21 10.73
N GLY A 237 -13.00 1.45 10.51
CA GLY A 237 -13.92 2.07 11.46
C GLY A 237 -15.37 1.91 11.02
N ASP A 238 -16.27 2.74 11.55
CA ASP A 238 -17.70 2.67 11.23
C ASP A 238 -17.95 2.90 9.73
N TYR A 239 -18.47 1.88 9.05
CA TYR A 239 -18.77 1.91 7.62
C TYR A 239 -20.24 2.27 7.35
N GLN A 240 -21.14 2.13 8.33
CA GLN A 240 -22.59 2.13 8.09
C GLN A 240 -23.10 3.47 7.55
N GLN A 241 -22.51 4.58 7.99
CA GLN A 241 -22.95 5.94 7.66
C GLN A 241 -22.68 6.33 6.21
N HIS A 242 -21.83 5.60 5.50
CA HIS A 242 -21.34 5.99 4.18
C HIS A 242 -21.71 5.01 3.06
N VAL A 243 -22.39 3.91 3.36
CA VAL A 243 -22.50 2.84 2.35
C VAL A 243 -23.37 3.19 1.15
N ALA A 244 -24.47 3.92 1.38
CA ALA A 244 -25.33 4.38 0.28
C ALA A 244 -24.58 5.31 -0.70
N LYS A 245 -23.53 6.00 -0.23
CA LYS A 245 -22.64 6.83 -1.06
C LYS A 245 -21.84 5.94 -2.02
N TYR A 246 -21.32 4.82 -1.53
CA TYR A 246 -20.45 3.93 -2.31
C TYR A 246 -21.21 3.21 -3.42
N SER A 247 -22.39 2.66 -3.15
CA SER A 247 -23.20 2.01 -4.19
C SER A 247 -23.66 2.99 -5.29
N LYS A 248 -23.83 4.27 -4.97
CA LYS A 248 -24.09 5.31 -5.98
C LYS A 248 -22.85 5.58 -6.83
N PHE A 249 -21.69 5.63 -6.18
CA PHE A 249 -20.44 5.89 -6.87
C PHE A 249 -19.97 4.72 -7.75
N ALA A 250 -20.16 3.46 -7.33
CA ALA A 250 -19.93 2.27 -8.16
C ALA A 250 -20.68 2.35 -9.50
N ARG A 251 -21.96 2.74 -9.43
CA ARG A 251 -22.82 2.96 -10.61
C ARG A 251 -22.33 4.10 -11.49
N LEU A 252 -21.83 5.20 -10.91
CA LEU A 252 -21.22 6.29 -11.66
C LEU A 252 -19.96 5.84 -12.41
N LEU A 253 -19.17 4.95 -11.78
CA LEU A 253 -18.04 4.30 -12.44
C LEU A 253 -18.47 3.24 -13.48
N GLY A 254 -19.74 2.87 -13.55
CA GLY A 254 -20.21 1.81 -14.46
C GLY A 254 -19.46 0.49 -14.25
N LEU A 255 -19.07 0.20 -13.00
CA LEU A 255 -18.41 -1.03 -12.59
C LEU A 255 -19.46 -1.96 -11.96
N ASP A 256 -19.29 -3.27 -12.17
CA ASP A 256 -20.12 -4.29 -11.52
C ASP A 256 -19.60 -4.63 -10.10
N THR A 257 -20.25 -5.61 -9.47
CA THR A 257 -19.94 -6.08 -8.12
C THR A 257 -18.54 -6.66 -7.98
N ASP A 258 -18.01 -7.28 -9.03
CA ASP A 258 -16.73 -7.99 -9.02
C ASP A 258 -15.56 -7.01 -9.22
N HIS A 259 -15.86 -5.81 -9.72
CA HIS A 259 -14.92 -4.71 -9.94
C HIS A 259 -15.00 -3.61 -8.88
N CYS A 260 -15.88 -3.76 -7.88
CA CYS A 260 -16.05 -2.83 -6.77
C CYS A 260 -15.87 -3.54 -5.44
N PHE A 261 -14.80 -3.21 -4.70
CA PHE A 261 -14.49 -3.83 -3.42
C PHE A 261 -14.69 -2.87 -2.26
N MET A 262 -15.22 -3.36 -1.15
CA MET A 262 -15.18 -2.69 0.13
C MET A 262 -14.51 -3.60 1.16
N VAL A 263 -13.32 -3.20 1.62
CA VAL A 263 -12.50 -3.96 2.56
C VAL A 263 -12.72 -3.41 3.97
N LEU A 264 -13.26 -4.27 4.85
CA LEU A 264 -13.62 -3.90 6.22
C LEU A 264 -12.67 -4.59 7.21
N ALA A 265 -12.04 -3.81 8.09
CA ALA A 265 -11.12 -4.37 9.09
C ALA A 265 -11.83 -5.01 10.29
N ASP A 266 -12.97 -4.43 10.70
CA ASP A 266 -13.65 -4.76 11.96
C ASP A 266 -14.96 -5.56 11.75
N VAL A 267 -15.07 -6.31 10.65
CA VAL A 267 -16.24 -7.11 10.31
C VAL A 267 -15.85 -8.59 10.16
N PRO A 268 -16.58 -9.54 10.76
CA PRO A 268 -16.31 -10.95 10.58
C PRO A 268 -16.70 -11.41 9.16
N ASP A 269 -15.95 -12.40 8.63
CA ASP A 269 -16.11 -12.89 7.25
C ASP A 269 -17.54 -13.40 6.95
N ASP A 270 -18.23 -13.97 7.94
CA ASP A 270 -19.59 -14.50 7.81
C ASP A 270 -20.65 -13.43 7.51
N ARG A 271 -20.34 -12.15 7.74
CA ARG A 271 -21.22 -11.02 7.40
C ARG A 271 -20.94 -10.43 6.03
N CYS A 272 -19.79 -10.73 5.42
CA CYS A 272 -19.37 -10.11 4.17
C CYS A 272 -20.32 -10.42 3.01
N GLU A 273 -20.86 -11.64 2.92
CA GLU A 273 -21.80 -12.00 1.84
C GLU A 273 -23.10 -11.18 1.91
N ALA A 274 -23.70 -11.10 3.10
CA ALA A 274 -24.91 -10.31 3.31
C ALA A 274 -24.69 -8.83 3.00
N LEU A 275 -23.56 -8.26 3.42
CA LEU A 275 -23.20 -6.88 3.11
C LEU A 275 -22.94 -6.69 1.61
N SER A 276 -22.34 -7.67 0.94
CA SER A 276 -22.11 -7.60 -0.51
C SER A 276 -23.43 -7.50 -1.29
N ALA A 277 -24.42 -8.30 -0.91
CA ALA A 277 -25.75 -8.25 -1.49
C ALA A 277 -26.44 -6.90 -1.25
N LEU A 278 -26.33 -6.35 -0.04
CA LEU A 278 -26.95 -5.07 0.33
C LEU A 278 -26.34 -3.88 -0.42
N PHE A 279 -25.03 -3.93 -0.72
CA PHE A 279 -24.30 -2.78 -1.23
C PHE A 279 -23.98 -2.85 -2.72
N SER A 280 -24.29 -3.98 -3.37
CA SER A 280 -23.96 -4.22 -4.78
C SER A 280 -22.46 -3.99 -5.05
N MET A 281 -21.63 -4.44 -4.11
CA MET A 281 -20.17 -4.40 -4.15
C MET A 281 -19.65 -5.66 -3.49
N THR A 282 -18.46 -6.13 -3.86
CA THR A 282 -17.78 -7.20 -3.13
C THR A 282 -17.27 -6.68 -1.78
N VAL A 283 -17.92 -7.10 -0.69
CA VAL A 283 -17.45 -6.83 0.67
C VAL A 283 -16.57 -7.98 1.13
N CYS A 284 -15.43 -7.64 1.75
CA CYS A 284 -14.47 -8.62 2.25
C CYS A 284 -13.68 -8.08 3.44
N THR A 285 -12.91 -8.97 4.07
CA THR A 285 -12.00 -8.63 5.15
C THR A 285 -10.56 -8.56 4.63
N LEU A 286 -9.61 -8.18 5.49
CA LEU A 286 -8.20 -8.21 5.14
C LEU A 286 -7.71 -9.61 4.74
N ARG A 287 -8.32 -10.66 5.31
CA ARG A 287 -7.92 -12.05 5.07
C ARG A 287 -8.42 -12.55 3.71
N SER A 288 -9.66 -12.20 3.35
CA SER A 288 -10.31 -12.70 2.13
C SER A 288 -10.11 -11.79 0.91
N PHE A 289 -9.62 -10.56 1.09
CA PHE A 289 -9.45 -9.60 0.00
C PHE A 289 -8.54 -10.10 -1.13
N GLU A 290 -7.34 -10.58 -0.80
CA GLU A 290 -6.33 -10.98 -1.79
C GLU A 290 -6.83 -12.12 -2.68
N GLU A 291 -7.44 -13.15 -2.08
CA GLU A 291 -8.01 -14.29 -2.81
C GLU A 291 -9.18 -13.88 -3.73
N LYS A 292 -10.08 -13.03 -3.24
CA LYS A 292 -11.22 -12.54 -4.03
C LYS A 292 -10.75 -11.72 -5.22
N LEU A 293 -9.82 -10.78 -5.02
CA LEU A 293 -9.28 -9.98 -6.11
C LEU A 293 -8.53 -10.86 -7.12
N LEU A 294 -7.73 -11.82 -6.65
CA LEU A 294 -7.00 -12.75 -7.52
C LEU A 294 -7.94 -13.57 -8.40
N THR A 295 -9.06 -14.04 -7.83
CA THR A 295 -10.08 -14.82 -8.55
C THR A 295 -10.69 -14.02 -9.70
N VAL A 296 -11.09 -12.78 -9.44
CA VAL A 296 -11.67 -11.89 -10.46
C VAL A 296 -10.60 -11.51 -11.50
N ALA A 297 -9.40 -11.14 -11.05
CA ALA A 297 -8.31 -10.73 -11.94
C ALA A 297 -7.92 -11.83 -12.93
N ARG A 298 -7.77 -13.08 -12.48
CA ARG A 298 -7.51 -14.22 -13.36
C ARG A 298 -8.62 -14.44 -14.39
N SER A 299 -9.87 -14.35 -13.95
CA SER A 299 -11.04 -14.53 -14.83
C SER A 299 -11.06 -13.48 -15.94
N ASN A 300 -10.80 -12.22 -15.58
CA ASN A 300 -10.72 -11.11 -16.53
C ASN A 300 -9.57 -11.27 -17.52
N THR A 301 -8.40 -11.65 -17.03
CA THR A 301 -7.23 -11.83 -17.89
C THR A 301 -7.41 -13.02 -18.85
N ALA A 302 -8.01 -14.12 -18.41
CA ALA A 302 -8.34 -15.25 -19.27
C ALA A 302 -9.34 -14.87 -20.39
N GLN A 303 -10.36 -14.07 -20.06
CA GLN A 303 -11.32 -13.56 -21.04
C GLN A 303 -10.66 -12.62 -22.06
N GLN A 304 -9.73 -11.76 -21.61
CA GLN A 304 -8.95 -10.88 -22.49
C GLN A 304 -8.08 -11.69 -23.46
N SER A 305 -7.36 -12.71 -22.98
CA SER A 305 -6.55 -13.59 -23.82
C SER A 305 -7.38 -14.31 -24.89
N ALA A 306 -8.53 -14.87 -24.50
CA ALA A 306 -9.45 -15.53 -25.43
C ALA A 306 -10.00 -14.58 -26.51
N ALA A 307 -10.27 -13.32 -26.16
CA ALA A 307 -10.73 -12.31 -27.12
C ALA A 307 -9.62 -11.94 -28.13
N THR A 308 -8.35 -11.90 -27.72
CA THR A 308 -7.22 -11.67 -28.64
C THR A 308 -6.94 -12.86 -29.57
N ASP A 309 -7.10 -14.10 -29.10
CA ASP A 309 -6.82 -15.29 -29.91
C ASP A 309 -7.92 -15.57 -30.95
N GLY A 310 -9.17 -15.20 -30.64
CA GLY A 310 -10.34 -15.35 -31.53
C GLY A 310 -10.36 -14.43 -32.76
N PHE A 311 -9.43 -13.47 -32.86
CA PHE A 311 -9.30 -12.52 -33.98
C PHE A 311 -8.13 -12.86 -34.93
N SER A 312 -7.73 -14.13 -35.04
CA SER A 312 -6.82 -14.57 -36.11
C SER A 312 -7.54 -14.49 -37.48
N PRO A 313 -7.07 -13.70 -38.46
CA PRO A 313 -7.70 -13.67 -39.77
C PRO A 313 -7.48 -15.02 -40.44
N VAL A 314 -8.57 -15.68 -40.83
CA VAL A 314 -8.52 -16.79 -41.78
C VAL A 314 -7.96 -16.21 -43.08
N ILE A 315 -6.68 -16.44 -43.32
CA ILE A 315 -6.07 -16.19 -44.63
C ILE A 315 -6.61 -17.30 -45.54
N GLU A 316 -7.72 -17.02 -46.22
CA GLU A 316 -8.13 -17.81 -47.39
C GLU A 316 -7.03 -17.69 -48.45
N ARG A 317 -6.51 -18.85 -48.86
CA ARG A 317 -5.58 -19.02 -49.98
C ARG A 317 -6.34 -19.26 -51.27
#